data_AF-A0A917KY54-F1
#
_entry.id   AF-A0A917KY54-F1
#
_cell.length_a   1.000
_cell.length_b   1.000
_cell.length_c   1.000
_cell.angle_alpha   90.00
_cell.angle_beta   90.00
_cell.angle_gamma   90.00
#
_symmetry.space_group_name_H-M   'P 1'
#
loop_
_entity.id
_entity.type
_entity.pdbx_description
1 polymer ?
#
loop_
_entity_poly.entity_id
_entity_poly.type
_entity_poly.pdbx_seq_one_letter_code
_entity_poly.pdbx_strand_id
1 'polypeptide(L)'
;MAERHPHGAEKLCEAGMSLYVRALREGHVPDDEASDAPCLIDFGLLRPYLENPRHLRPLAPAVALSRLLQESAEDTARKRQQESLLAEAFEPLMRIDVPDTAADTPMISVLSGFDRINLAISRALADASSEILTIQPYVGRPRPWPSWHATRPSSTGAPASAPFTNTLSATLPPSAPATNS
;
A
#
# COMPACT_ATOMS: atom_id res chain seq x y z
N MET A 1 21.53 11.10 -16.18
CA MET A 1 21.98 10.53 -14.90
C MET A 1 20.95 9.47 -14.55
N ALA A 2 21.31 8.19 -14.60
CA ALA A 2 20.38 7.10 -14.32
C ALA A 2 20.08 7.10 -12.81
N GLU A 3 18.82 7.25 -12.46
CA GLU A 3 18.36 7.29 -11.08
C GLU A 3 18.50 5.88 -10.50
N ARG A 4 19.41 5.71 -9.54
CA ARG A 4 19.55 4.46 -8.79
C ARG A 4 18.28 4.28 -7.97
N HIS A 5 17.34 3.51 -8.48
CA HIS A 5 16.06 3.30 -7.81
C HIS A 5 16.27 2.51 -6.51
N PRO A 6 15.91 3.06 -5.34
CA PRO A 6 16.03 2.34 -4.07
C PRO A 6 14.85 1.37 -3.99
N HIS A 7 15.00 0.19 -4.57
CA HIS A 7 14.04 -0.88 -4.36
C HIS A 7 14.37 -1.54 -3.03
N GLY A 8 13.43 -1.51 -2.08
CA GLY A 8 13.50 -2.36 -0.90
C GLY A 8 13.67 -3.81 -1.34
N ALA A 9 14.39 -4.59 -0.55
CA ALA A 9 14.81 -5.98 -0.81
C ALA A 9 13.67 -6.99 -1.05
N GLU A 10 12.44 -6.53 -1.27
CA GLU A 10 11.24 -7.35 -1.47
C GLU A 10 10.68 -7.29 -2.90
N LYS A 11 11.17 -6.38 -3.77
CA LYS A 11 10.66 -6.28 -5.15
C LYS A 11 11.78 -6.21 -6.20
N LEU A 12 11.76 -7.20 -7.10
CA LEU A 12 12.48 -7.15 -8.37
C LEU A 12 11.98 -5.98 -9.20
N CYS A 13 12.88 -5.08 -9.59
CA CYS A 13 12.53 -3.96 -10.44
C CYS A 13 12.46 -4.37 -11.90
N GLU A 14 11.74 -3.57 -12.70
CA GLU A 14 11.59 -3.81 -14.14
C GLU A 14 12.96 -3.80 -14.85
N ALA A 15 13.82 -2.84 -14.53
CA ALA A 15 15.18 -2.75 -15.06
C ALA A 15 16.02 -4.00 -14.74
N GLY A 16 15.93 -4.50 -13.50
CA GLY A 16 16.60 -5.73 -13.08
C GLY A 16 16.05 -6.96 -13.80
N MET A 17 14.73 -7.05 -13.98
CA MET A 17 14.13 -8.15 -14.74
C MET A 17 14.60 -8.15 -16.20
N SER A 18 14.63 -6.99 -16.86
CA SER A 18 15.16 -6.87 -18.23
C SER A 18 16.63 -7.28 -18.32
N LEU A 19 17.47 -6.85 -17.37
CA LEU A 19 18.88 -7.21 -17.31
C LEU A 19 19.08 -8.72 -17.07
N TYR A 20 18.27 -9.34 -16.20
CA TYR A 20 18.31 -10.76 -15.94
C TYR A 20 17.90 -11.60 -17.16
N VAL A 21 16.86 -11.19 -17.90
CA VAL A 21 16.47 -11.84 -19.16
C VAL A 21 17.59 -11.78 -20.19
N ARG A 22 18.29 -10.64 -20.29
CA ARG A 22 19.47 -10.51 -21.16
C ARG A 22 20.59 -11.43 -20.70
N ALA A 23 20.91 -11.45 -19.41
CA ALA A 23 21.91 -12.35 -18.84
C ALA A 23 21.60 -13.83 -19.13
N LEU A 24 20.33 -14.25 -19.06
CA LEU A 24 19.92 -15.62 -19.40
C LEU A 24 20.13 -15.97 -20.88
N ARG A 25 20.01 -14.99 -21.78
CA ARG A 25 20.23 -15.18 -23.23
C ARG A 25 21.72 -15.19 -23.58
N GLU A 26 22.49 -14.30 -22.96
CA GLU A 26 23.91 -14.09 -23.25
C GLU A 26 24.84 -14.97 -22.39
N GLY A 27 24.32 -15.54 -21.31
CA GLY A 27 25.05 -16.40 -20.37
C GLY A 27 25.90 -15.63 -19.35
N HIS A 28 26.13 -14.33 -19.56
CA HIS A 28 26.76 -13.43 -18.62
C HIS A 28 26.35 -11.97 -18.87
N VAL A 29 26.60 -11.10 -17.89
CA VAL A 29 26.55 -9.64 -18.04
C VAL A 29 27.74 -9.03 -17.29
N PRO A 30 28.27 -7.88 -17.74
CA PRO A 30 29.33 -7.21 -17.00
C PRO A 30 28.79 -6.55 -15.72
N ASP A 31 29.64 -6.46 -14.69
CA ASP A 31 29.29 -6.03 -13.33
C ASP A 31 28.89 -4.55 -13.23
N ASP A 32 29.40 -3.71 -14.15
CA ASP A 32 29.02 -2.31 -14.27
C ASP A 32 27.55 -2.13 -14.63
N GLU A 33 27.01 -2.98 -15.51
CA GLU A 33 25.59 -2.97 -15.85
C GLU A 33 24.69 -3.44 -14.71
N ALA A 34 25.19 -4.30 -13.82
CA ALA A 34 24.45 -4.74 -12.63
C ALA A 34 24.45 -3.69 -11.50
N SER A 35 25.35 -2.71 -11.54
CA SER A 35 25.41 -1.63 -10.56
C SER A 35 24.14 -0.76 -10.55
N ASP A 36 23.42 -0.69 -11.69
CA ASP A 36 22.16 0.03 -11.83
C ASP A 36 20.95 -0.79 -11.32
N ALA A 37 21.12 -2.09 -11.04
CA ALA A 37 20.09 -2.99 -10.55
C ALA A 37 20.60 -3.87 -9.38
N PRO A 38 20.92 -3.28 -8.21
CA PRO A 38 21.50 -4.00 -7.07
C PRO A 38 20.62 -5.15 -6.57
N CYS A 39 19.31 -5.06 -6.78
CA CYS A 39 18.35 -6.10 -6.44
C CYS A 39 18.70 -7.47 -7.05
N LEU A 40 19.36 -7.55 -8.21
CA LEU A 40 19.77 -8.83 -8.80
C LEU A 40 20.86 -9.55 -8.01
N ILE A 41 21.73 -8.78 -7.34
CA ILE A 41 22.78 -9.32 -6.46
C ILE A 41 22.18 -9.69 -5.12
N ASP A 42 21.32 -8.82 -4.57
CA ASP A 42 20.65 -9.03 -3.29
C ASP A 42 19.76 -10.28 -3.31
N PHE A 43 18.99 -10.48 -4.39
CA PHE A 43 18.19 -11.69 -4.61
C PHE A 43 19.02 -12.91 -5.08
N GLY A 44 20.34 -12.74 -5.27
CA GLY A 44 21.23 -13.80 -5.70
C GLY A 44 20.96 -14.35 -7.10
N LEU A 45 20.29 -13.57 -7.96
CA LEU A 45 19.98 -13.93 -9.34
C LEU A 45 21.20 -13.84 -10.25
N LEU A 46 22.14 -12.96 -9.93
CA LEU A 46 23.44 -12.82 -10.57
C LEU A 46 24.55 -13.21 -9.60
N ARG A 47 25.53 -13.97 -10.09
CA ARG A 47 26.68 -14.43 -9.29
C ARG A 47 28.00 -14.07 -9.97
N PRO A 48 29.00 -13.55 -9.23
CA PRO A 48 30.35 -13.34 -9.76
C PRO A 48 30.95 -14.63 -10.32
N TYR A 49 31.58 -14.53 -11.48
CA TYR A 49 32.31 -15.64 -12.08
C TYR A 49 33.73 -15.72 -11.49
N LEU A 50 34.14 -16.94 -11.07
CA LEU A 50 35.40 -17.14 -10.34
C LEU A 50 36.65 -16.75 -11.15
N GLU A 51 36.64 -16.98 -12.48
CA GLU A 51 37.79 -16.67 -13.33
C GLU A 51 37.81 -15.22 -13.81
N ASN A 52 36.66 -14.55 -13.79
CA ASN A 52 36.55 -13.13 -14.13
C ASN A 52 35.45 -12.47 -13.31
N PRO A 53 35.79 -11.88 -12.14
CA PRO A 53 34.81 -11.27 -11.24
C PRO A 53 34.04 -10.09 -11.86
N ARG A 54 34.52 -9.53 -12.98
CA ARG A 54 33.81 -8.47 -13.71
C ARG A 54 32.66 -8.99 -14.54
N HIS A 55 32.50 -10.30 -14.67
CA HIS A 55 31.37 -10.92 -15.34
C HIS A 55 30.50 -11.64 -14.32
N LEU A 56 29.20 -11.38 -14.39
CA LEU A 56 28.17 -11.99 -13.58
C LEU A 56 27.44 -13.04 -14.42
N ARG A 57 27.22 -14.22 -13.85
CA ARG A 57 26.43 -15.29 -14.47
C ARG A 57 25.04 -15.35 -13.87
N PRO A 58 23.99 -15.53 -14.68
CA PRO A 58 22.65 -15.74 -14.18
C PRO A 58 22.54 -17.10 -13.49
N LEU A 59 21.82 -17.13 -12.38
CA LEU A 59 21.32 -18.36 -11.80
C LEU A 59 20.16 -18.88 -12.65
N ALA A 60 19.95 -20.20 -12.71
CA ALA A 60 18.81 -20.75 -13.43
C ALA A 60 17.48 -20.30 -12.77
N PRO A 61 16.46 -19.87 -13.52
CA PRO A 61 15.22 -19.34 -12.97
C PRO A 61 14.50 -20.27 -12.00
N ALA A 62 14.50 -21.58 -12.28
CA ALA A 62 13.90 -22.57 -11.41
C ALA A 62 14.60 -22.64 -10.03
N VAL A 63 15.94 -22.60 -10.03
CA VAL A 63 16.74 -22.62 -8.79
C VAL A 63 16.57 -21.33 -8.01
N ALA A 64 16.60 -20.19 -8.71
CA ALA A 64 16.35 -18.88 -8.12
C ALA A 64 14.96 -18.81 -7.45
N LEU A 65 13.91 -19.23 -8.16
CA LEU A 65 12.54 -19.21 -7.63
C LEU A 65 12.41 -20.11 -6.39
N SER A 66 12.91 -21.34 -6.43
CA SER A 66 12.87 -22.24 -5.28
C SER A 66 13.56 -21.64 -4.06
N ARG A 67 14.70 -20.98 -4.25
CA ARG A 67 15.42 -20.31 -3.16
C ARG A 67 14.63 -19.14 -2.57
N LEU A 68 14.08 -18.27 -3.43
CA LEU A 68 13.29 -17.12 -2.98
C LEU A 68 12.02 -17.56 -2.22
N LEU A 69 11.36 -18.64 -2.67
CA LEU A 69 10.22 -19.21 -1.97
C LEU A 69 10.60 -19.80 -0.61
N GLN A 70 11.77 -20.45 -0.51
CA GLN A 70 12.27 -21.00 0.75
C GLN A 70 12.60 -19.87 1.75
N GLU A 71 13.33 -18.85 1.32
CA GLU A 71 13.65 -17.67 2.16
C GLU A 71 12.35 -16.97 2.62
N SER A 72 11.37 -16.80 1.73
CA SER A 72 10.05 -16.25 2.08
C SER A 72 9.28 -17.12 3.08
N ALA A 73 9.37 -18.43 2.97
CA ALA A 73 8.71 -19.36 3.90
C ALA A 73 9.35 -19.30 5.29
N GLU A 74 10.69 -19.22 5.36
CA GLU A 74 11.43 -19.06 6.60
C GLU A 74 11.10 -17.74 7.30
N ASP A 75 11.02 -16.64 6.56
CA ASP A 75 10.60 -15.35 7.10
C ASP A 75 9.16 -15.37 7.63
N THR A 76 8.27 -16.06 6.94
CA THR A 76 6.88 -16.26 7.41
C THR A 76 6.88 -17.09 8.68
N ALA A 77 7.61 -18.20 8.73
CA ALA A 77 7.72 -19.05 9.91
C ALA A 77 8.28 -18.28 11.11
N ARG A 78 9.29 -17.44 10.91
CA ARG A 78 9.86 -16.56 11.94
C ARG A 78 8.84 -15.57 12.48
N LYS A 79 8.03 -14.95 11.61
CA LYS A 79 6.93 -14.06 12.02
C LYS A 79 5.88 -14.83 12.84
N ARG A 80 5.49 -16.04 12.42
CA ARG A 80 4.57 -16.91 13.17
C ARG A 80 5.12 -17.32 14.54
N GLN A 81 6.41 -17.64 14.61
CA GLN A 81 7.05 -17.94 15.90
C GLN A 81 7.00 -16.72 16.83
N GLN A 82 7.27 -15.53 16.29
CA GLN A 82 7.17 -14.29 17.06
C GLN A 82 5.74 -14.02 17.54
N GLU A 83 4.73 -14.27 16.70
CA GLU A 83 3.31 -14.18 17.08
C GLU A 83 2.98 -15.16 18.22
N SER A 84 3.45 -16.41 18.14
CA SER A 84 3.25 -17.43 19.19
C SER A 84 3.89 -17.00 20.52
N LEU A 85 5.14 -16.53 20.48
CA LEU A 85 5.84 -16.05 21.68
C LEU A 85 5.12 -14.85 22.31
N LEU A 86 4.57 -13.96 21.49
CA LEU A 86 3.78 -12.83 21.98
C LEU A 86 2.48 -13.30 22.63
N ALA A 87 1.76 -14.24 22.00
CA ALA A 87 0.54 -14.81 22.56
C ALA A 87 0.80 -15.52 23.89
N GLU A 88 1.86 -16.32 23.98
CA GLU A 88 2.31 -16.97 25.22
C GLU A 88 2.66 -15.96 26.31
N ALA A 89 3.33 -14.86 25.96
CA ALA A 89 3.67 -13.80 26.92
C ALA A 89 2.43 -13.06 27.46
N PHE A 90 1.37 -12.94 26.66
CA PHE A 90 0.12 -12.28 27.07
C PHE A 90 -0.86 -13.22 27.78
N GLU A 91 -0.66 -14.54 27.69
CA GLU A 91 -1.53 -15.53 28.31
C GLU A 91 -1.73 -15.31 29.83
N PRO A 92 -0.68 -15.05 30.64
CA PRO A 92 -0.86 -14.76 32.07
C PRO A 92 -1.60 -13.46 32.33
N LEU A 93 -1.45 -12.45 31.45
CA LEU A 93 -2.11 -11.16 31.59
C LEU A 93 -3.61 -11.27 31.31
N MET A 94 -4.01 -12.11 30.35
CA MET A 94 -5.42 -12.40 30.06
C MET A 94 -6.13 -13.15 31.19
N ARG A 95 -5.39 -13.80 32.10
CA ARG A 95 -5.96 -14.45 33.30
C ARG A 95 -6.20 -13.50 34.46
N ILE A 96 -5.66 -12.29 34.41
CA ILE A 96 -5.88 -11.29 35.46
C ILE A 96 -7.27 -10.70 35.23
N ASP A 97 -8.16 -10.92 36.19
CA ASP A 97 -9.51 -10.32 36.21
C ASP A 97 -9.36 -8.84 36.57
N VAL A 98 -9.08 -8.02 35.55
CA VAL A 98 -9.03 -6.56 35.69
C VAL A 98 -10.47 -6.06 35.61
N PRO A 99 -10.96 -5.26 36.58
CA PRO A 99 -12.26 -4.61 36.47
C PRO A 99 -12.33 -3.89 35.13
N ASP A 100 -13.45 -4.05 34.44
CA ASP A 100 -13.63 -3.67 33.04
C ASP A 100 -13.59 -2.15 32.84
N THR A 101 -12.42 -1.54 32.99
CA THR A 101 -12.15 -0.13 32.66
C THR A 101 -11.81 0.04 31.19
N ALA A 102 -11.78 -1.06 30.42
CA ALA A 102 -11.40 -1.12 29.01
C ALA A 102 -12.58 -1.40 28.06
N ALA A 103 -13.69 -2.03 28.53
CA ALA A 103 -14.91 -2.14 27.71
C ALA A 103 -15.69 -0.82 27.59
N ASP A 104 -15.39 0.18 28.42
CA ASP A 104 -15.75 1.57 28.12
C ASP A 104 -14.86 2.05 26.97
N THR A 105 -15.18 1.57 25.76
CA THR A 105 -14.68 2.19 24.53
C THR A 105 -15.08 3.65 24.62
N PRO A 106 -14.13 4.60 24.76
CA PRO A 106 -14.50 5.97 25.00
C PRO A 106 -15.34 6.43 23.82
N MET A 107 -16.57 6.90 24.11
CA MET A 107 -17.51 7.37 23.10
C MET A 107 -16.89 8.44 22.19
N ILE A 108 -15.82 9.11 22.65
CA ILE A 108 -14.98 10.03 21.89
C ILE A 108 -13.50 9.69 22.18
N SER A 109 -12.69 9.48 21.13
CA SER A 109 -11.25 9.32 21.24
C SER A 109 -10.49 10.29 20.33
N VAL A 110 -9.30 10.73 20.77
CA VAL A 110 -8.44 11.60 19.97
C VAL A 110 -7.48 10.75 19.14
N LEU A 111 -7.52 10.91 17.82
CA LEU A 111 -6.58 10.31 16.89
C LEU A 111 -5.54 11.34 16.46
N SER A 112 -4.28 10.94 16.47
CA SER A 112 -3.14 11.78 16.07
C SER A 112 -2.25 11.02 15.10
N GLY A 113 -1.72 11.74 14.11
CA GLY A 113 -0.88 11.18 13.05
C GLY A 113 -1.69 10.74 11.82
N PHE A 114 -1.14 11.03 10.65
CA PHE A 114 -1.81 10.83 9.35
C PHE A 114 -2.22 9.37 9.13
N ASP A 115 -1.32 8.41 9.36
CA ASP A 115 -1.60 6.99 9.11
C ASP A 115 -2.69 6.44 10.03
N ARG A 116 -2.66 6.83 11.32
CA ARG A 116 -3.65 6.39 12.31
C ARG A 116 -5.04 6.97 12.02
N ILE A 117 -5.11 8.22 11.57
CA ILE A 117 -6.36 8.86 11.14
C ILE A 117 -6.93 8.15 9.91
N ASN A 118 -6.12 7.92 8.88
CA ASN A 118 -6.58 7.23 7.67
C ASN A 118 -7.02 5.81 7.95
N LEU A 119 -6.29 5.07 8.79
CA LEU A 119 -6.68 3.71 9.19
C LEU A 119 -8.05 3.69 9.89
N ALA A 120 -8.30 4.64 10.79
CA ALA A 120 -9.59 4.73 11.48
C ALA A 120 -10.73 5.10 10.52
N ILE A 121 -10.49 6.03 9.59
CA ILE A 121 -11.45 6.37 8.53
C ILE A 121 -11.74 5.13 7.68
N SER A 122 -10.73 4.39 7.23
CA SER A 122 -10.91 3.19 6.41
C SER A 122 -11.71 2.10 7.13
N ARG A 123 -11.49 1.91 8.43
CA ARG A 123 -12.28 0.97 9.24
C ARG A 123 -13.73 1.41 9.36
N ALA A 124 -13.98 2.68 9.71
CA ALA A 124 -15.33 3.22 9.77
C ALA A 124 -16.06 3.11 8.42
N LEU A 125 -15.34 3.26 7.31
CA LEU A 125 -15.86 3.05 5.97
C LEU A 125 -16.24 1.59 5.69
N ALA A 126 -15.45 0.64 6.17
CA ALA A 126 -15.67 -0.79 5.96
C ALA A 126 -16.80 -1.35 6.85
N ASP A 127 -16.93 -0.84 8.07
CA ASP A 127 -17.91 -1.31 9.05
C ASP A 127 -19.32 -0.71 8.84
N ALA A 128 -19.44 0.36 8.06
CA ALA A 128 -20.72 1.02 7.82
C ALA A 128 -21.65 0.15 6.97
N SER A 129 -22.84 -0.12 7.50
CA SER A 129 -23.82 -1.03 6.89
C SER A 129 -24.97 -0.31 6.17
N SER A 130 -25.14 1.01 6.35
CA SER A 130 -26.26 1.76 5.80
C SER A 130 -25.85 3.02 5.03
N GLU A 131 -25.27 4.01 5.71
CA GLU A 131 -24.95 5.32 5.14
C GLU A 131 -23.70 5.92 5.79
N ILE A 132 -22.90 6.64 4.99
CA ILE A 132 -21.70 7.36 5.44
C ILE A 132 -21.75 8.78 4.90
N LEU A 133 -21.75 9.75 5.81
CA LEU A 133 -21.67 11.16 5.49
C LEU A 133 -20.29 11.69 5.86
N THR A 134 -19.57 12.25 4.90
CA THR A 134 -18.24 12.81 5.12
C THR A 134 -18.21 14.30 4.75
N ILE A 135 -17.57 15.10 5.59
CA ILE A 135 -17.21 16.49 5.27
C ILE A 135 -15.69 16.53 5.19
N GLN A 136 -15.16 16.61 3.97
CA GLN A 136 -13.72 16.67 3.75
C GLN A 136 -13.29 18.13 3.51
N PRO A 137 -12.32 18.64 4.29
CA PRO A 137 -11.79 19.97 4.03
C PRO A 137 -11.08 19.98 2.67
N TYR A 138 -11.44 20.95 1.82
CA TYR A 138 -10.77 21.14 0.55
C TYR A 138 -9.41 21.82 0.77
N VAL A 139 -8.32 21.10 0.49
CA VAL A 139 -6.95 21.63 0.51
C VAL A 139 -6.58 22.21 -0.87
N GLY A 140 -7.15 23.37 -1.18
CA GLY A 140 -6.75 24.17 -2.34
C GLY A 140 -6.81 25.66 -2.01
N ARG A 141 -6.12 26.48 -2.81
CA ARG A 141 -6.22 27.95 -2.65
C ARG A 141 -7.70 28.33 -2.69
N PRO A 142 -8.23 29.09 -1.71
CA PRO A 142 -9.58 29.60 -1.80
C PRO A 142 -9.68 30.35 -3.13
N ARG A 143 -10.61 29.93 -3.99
CA ARG A 143 -10.99 30.83 -5.08
C ARG A 143 -11.55 32.09 -4.40
N PRO A 144 -11.16 33.30 -4.84
CA PRO A 144 -11.75 34.50 -4.29
C PRO A 144 -13.27 34.36 -4.36
N TRP A 145 -13.92 34.50 -3.21
CA TRP A 145 -15.37 34.45 -3.11
C TRP A 145 -15.96 35.42 -4.15
N PRO A 146 -17.00 35.06 -4.92
CA PRO A 146 -17.67 36.02 -5.78
C PRO A 146 -18.10 37.20 -4.91
N SER A 147 -17.62 38.40 -5.19
CA SER A 147 -18.12 39.59 -4.52
C SER A 147 -19.60 39.73 -4.90
N TRP A 148 -20.48 39.35 -3.98
CA TRP A 148 -21.91 39.62 -4.11
C TRP A 148 -22.06 41.14 -4.01
N HIS A 149 -21.96 41.84 -5.14
CA HIS A 149 -22.60 43.14 -5.24
C HIS A 149 -24.09 42.85 -5.16
N ALA A 150 -24.67 43.07 -3.99
CA ALA A 150 -26.10 43.12 -3.84
C ALA A 150 -26.61 44.30 -4.67
N THR A 151 -26.82 44.10 -5.97
CA THR A 151 -27.86 44.86 -6.68
C THR A 151 -29.16 44.46 -5.99
N ARG A 152 -29.55 45.30 -5.04
CA ARG A 152 -30.83 45.26 -4.35
C ARG A 152 -31.91 45.10 -5.42
N PRO A 153 -32.56 43.93 -5.56
CA PRO A 153 -33.70 43.82 -6.46
C PRO A 153 -34.78 44.70 -5.85
N SER A 154 -35.15 45.76 -6.56
CA SER A 154 -36.40 46.46 -6.33
C SER A 154 -37.50 45.40 -6.38
N SER A 155 -38.20 45.23 -5.27
CA SER A 155 -39.34 44.35 -5.12
C SER A 155 -40.27 44.44 -6.32
N THR A 156 -40.50 43.34 -7.03
CA THR A 156 -41.81 42.84 -7.49
C THR A 156 -41.57 41.57 -8.33
N GLY A 157 -42.14 40.44 -7.92
CA GLY A 157 -42.35 39.25 -8.77
C GLY A 157 -41.49 38.02 -8.47
N ALA A 158 -42.13 36.96 -7.99
CA ALA A 158 -41.71 35.55 -8.01
C ALA A 158 -41.25 35.11 -9.43
N PRO A 159 -40.52 33.97 -9.67
CA PRO A 159 -40.75 32.66 -9.03
C PRO A 159 -39.53 31.68 -8.92
N ALA A 160 -39.87 30.46 -8.49
CA ALA A 160 -39.25 29.17 -8.83
C ALA A 160 -37.95 28.74 -8.11
N SER A 161 -38.13 27.95 -7.06
CA SER A 161 -37.12 27.08 -6.48
C SER A 161 -36.79 25.93 -7.45
N ALA A 162 -35.52 25.79 -7.83
CA ALA A 162 -34.97 24.56 -8.39
C ALA A 162 -33.91 24.00 -7.43
N PRO A 163 -33.91 22.69 -7.12
CA PRO A 163 -32.94 22.08 -6.22
C PRO A 163 -31.59 21.89 -6.94
N PHE A 164 -30.50 22.28 -6.29
CA PHE A 164 -29.15 21.88 -6.70
C PHE A 164 -28.95 20.41 -6.32
N THR A 165 -29.03 19.52 -7.31
CA THR A 165 -28.45 18.18 -7.24
C THR A 165 -27.00 18.26 -7.66
N ASN A 166 -26.09 17.65 -6.89
CA ASN A 166 -24.78 17.27 -7.40
C ASN A 166 -24.51 15.82 -7.03
N THR A 167 -25.02 14.94 -7.89
CA THR A 167 -24.78 13.50 -7.85
C THR A 167 -23.42 13.24 -8.48
N LEU A 168 -22.41 12.88 -7.70
CA LEU A 168 -21.21 12.25 -8.25
C LEU A 168 -21.47 10.74 -8.32
N SER A 169 -21.90 10.27 -9.48
CA SER A 169 -21.93 8.84 -9.82
C SER A 169 -20.51 8.29 -9.81
N ALA A 170 -20.20 7.41 -8.86
CA ALA A 170 -19.09 6.49 -8.98
C ALA A 170 -19.60 5.23 -9.71
N THR A 171 -19.23 5.08 -10.98
CA THR A 171 -19.44 3.83 -11.73
C THR A 171 -18.53 2.74 -11.17
N LEU A 172 -19.09 1.75 -10.48
CA LEU A 172 -18.40 0.48 -10.21
C LEU A 172 -18.22 -0.30 -11.53
N PRO A 173 -17.06 -0.93 -11.79
CA PRO A 173 -16.94 -1.93 -12.85
C PRO A 173 -17.75 -3.20 -12.49
N PRO A 174 -18.30 -3.93 -13.47
CA PRO A 174 -19.07 -5.15 -13.20
C PRO A 174 -18.17 -6.26 -12.65
N SER A 175 -18.58 -6.81 -11.52
CA SER A 175 -18.04 -8.05 -10.92
C SER A 175 -18.38 -9.25 -11.81
N ALA A 176 -17.36 -10.03 -12.20
CA ALA A 176 -17.56 -11.31 -12.89
C ALA A 176 -18.22 -12.34 -11.94
N PRO A 177 -19.15 -13.18 -12.42
CA PRO A 177 -19.77 -14.21 -11.58
C PRO A 177 -18.80 -15.36 -11.30
N ALA A 178 -18.76 -15.75 -10.03
CA ALA A 178 -18.15 -16.99 -9.57
C ALA A 178 -18.85 -18.20 -10.22
N THR A 179 -18.12 -18.99 -11.01
CA THR A 179 -18.53 -20.34 -11.39
C THR A 179 -18.38 -21.25 -10.18
N ASN A 180 -19.51 -21.67 -9.65
CA ASN A 180 -19.64 -22.77 -8.70
C ASN A 180 -19.79 -24.07 -9.50
N SER A 181 -18.80 -24.96 -9.41
CA SER A 181 -18.91 -26.41 -9.63
C SER A 181 -17.65 -27.09 -9.09
#